data_AF-A0A950F645-F1
#
_entry.id   AF-A0A950F645-F1
#
_cell.length_a   1.000
_cell.length_b   1.000
_cell.length_c   1.000
_cell.angle_alpha   90.00
_cell.angle_beta   90.00
_cell.angle_gamma   90.00
#
_symmetry.space_group_name_H-M   'P 1'
#
loop_
_entity.id
_entity.type
_entity.pdbx_description
1 polymer ?
#
loop_
_entity_poly.entity_id
_entity_poly.type
_entity_poly.pdbx_seq_one_letter_code
_entity_poly.pdbx_strand_id
1 'polypeptide(L)'
;MDELAPALQAMAERLARDHAKHFRLKLAGLGEVPAPYAAAVKDCIIQMLRNSAVHGIETPEARRALSKQDPGVVRVEFRKSADGFELVFEDDGAGISPEALRAAAVKRQLVSSEEAAGLDMRAVMSLIFRPGFSTQQDISMDAGRGVGMDVVAKSVYALGGKIAVSTHPGKFTRFRIALPALAAANSAVA
;
A
#
# COMPACT_ATOMS: atom_id res chain seq x y z
N MET A 1 11.00 14.65 5.81
CA MET A 1 9.93 13.95 5.05
C MET A 1 8.85 14.91 4.56
N ASP A 2 8.65 16.08 5.16
CA ASP A 2 7.71 17.09 4.62
C ASP A 2 8.05 17.56 3.20
N GLU A 3 9.34 17.63 2.85
CA GLU A 3 9.80 17.92 1.48
C GLU A 3 9.39 16.84 0.46
N LEU A 4 8.99 15.66 0.91
CA LEU A 4 8.51 14.58 0.05
C LEU A 4 7.03 14.74 -0.32
N ALA A 5 6.25 15.51 0.46
CA ALA A 5 4.82 15.65 0.23
C ALA A 5 4.51 16.23 -1.18
N PRO A 6 5.18 17.30 -1.66
CA PRO A 6 5.00 17.77 -3.04
C PRO A 6 5.34 16.71 -4.10
N ALA A 7 6.41 15.94 -3.89
CA ALA A 7 6.82 14.88 -4.82
C ALA A 7 5.78 13.75 -4.89
N LEU A 8 5.20 13.37 -3.75
CA LEU A 8 4.12 12.37 -3.69
C LEU A 8 2.83 12.88 -4.34
N GLN A 9 2.49 14.16 -4.15
CA GLN A 9 1.35 14.78 -4.84
C GLN A 9 1.53 14.77 -6.36
N ALA A 10 2.68 15.22 -6.85
CA ALA A 10 3.00 15.19 -8.28
C ALA A 10 2.96 13.77 -8.86
N MET A 11 3.45 12.78 -8.09
CA MET A 11 3.36 11.37 -8.49
C MET A 11 1.91 10.87 -8.55
N ALA A 12 1.08 11.21 -7.56
CA ALA A 12 -0.33 10.83 -7.55
C ALA A 12 -1.07 11.42 -8.77
N GLU A 13 -0.84 12.69 -9.08
CA GLU A 13 -1.43 13.33 -10.26
C GLU A 13 -0.95 12.70 -11.57
N ARG A 14 0.33 12.33 -11.67
CA ARG A 14 0.87 11.61 -12.82
C ARG A 14 0.18 10.25 -12.99
N LEU A 15 0.13 9.44 -11.92
CA LEU A 15 -0.53 8.14 -11.93
C LEU A 15 -2.03 8.24 -12.26
N ALA A 16 -2.72 9.26 -11.77
CA ALA A 16 -4.11 9.54 -12.10
C ALA A 16 -4.29 9.74 -13.62
N ARG A 17 -3.42 10.55 -14.25
CA ARG A 17 -3.43 10.75 -15.70
C ARG A 17 -3.08 9.48 -16.48
N ASP A 18 -1.98 8.82 -16.10
CA ASP A 18 -1.46 7.64 -16.82
C ASP A 18 -2.46 6.48 -16.86
N HIS A 19 -3.30 6.35 -15.82
CA HIS A 19 -4.32 5.31 -15.73
C HIS A 19 -5.74 5.80 -16.05
N ALA A 20 -5.92 7.04 -16.54
CA ALA A 20 -7.21 7.65 -16.83
C ALA A 20 -8.20 7.58 -15.65
N LYS A 21 -7.73 7.89 -14.44
CA LYS A 21 -8.50 7.87 -13.18
C LYS A 21 -8.48 9.23 -12.51
N HIS A 22 -9.50 9.51 -11.69
CA HIS A 22 -9.60 10.74 -10.92
C HIS A 22 -9.52 10.42 -9.42
N PHE A 23 -8.44 10.84 -8.78
CA PHE A 23 -8.32 10.77 -7.33
C PHE A 23 -7.46 11.90 -6.77
N ARG A 24 -7.64 12.20 -5.48
CA ARG A 24 -6.82 13.13 -4.72
C ARG A 24 -6.05 12.39 -3.64
N LEU A 25 -4.81 12.81 -3.41
CA LEU A 25 -3.98 12.33 -2.31
C LEU A 25 -4.08 13.29 -1.12
N LYS A 26 -4.41 12.75 0.06
CA LYS A 26 -4.38 13.46 1.34
C LYS A 26 -3.25 12.91 2.18
N LEU A 27 -2.33 13.77 2.61
CA LEU A 27 -1.17 13.42 3.41
C LEU A 27 -1.27 14.06 4.79
N ALA A 28 -0.98 13.31 5.84
CA ALA A 28 -0.94 13.79 7.21
C ALA A 28 0.21 13.14 7.99
N GLY A 29 0.88 13.93 8.83
CA GLY A 29 1.91 13.46 9.77
C GLY A 29 3.21 12.93 9.14
N LEU A 30 3.45 13.15 7.85
CA LEU A 30 4.70 12.71 7.19
C LEU A 30 5.95 13.39 7.77
N GLY A 31 5.84 14.60 8.32
CA GLY A 31 6.94 15.29 9.01
C GLY A 31 7.40 14.60 10.29
N GLU A 32 6.55 13.77 10.90
CA GLU A 32 6.85 13.04 12.15
C GLU A 32 7.62 11.74 11.91
N VAL A 33 7.87 11.36 10.65
CA VAL A 33 8.55 10.11 10.30
C VAL A 33 10.01 10.16 10.75
N PRO A 34 10.46 9.25 11.65
CA PRO A 34 11.85 9.20 12.08
C PRO A 34 12.80 8.85 10.93
N ALA A 35 14.01 9.42 10.95
CA ALA A 35 15.02 9.20 9.91
C ALA A 35 15.31 7.72 9.59
N PRO A 36 15.43 6.80 10.57
CA PRO A 36 15.63 5.38 10.29
C PRO A 36 14.49 4.71 9.49
N TYR A 37 13.29 5.28 9.52
CA TYR A 37 12.11 4.74 8.85
C TYR A 37 11.76 5.47 7.54
N ALA A 38 12.39 6.61 7.26
CA ALA A 38 12.03 7.47 6.13
C ALA A 38 12.05 6.75 4.77
N ALA A 39 13.10 5.96 4.50
CA ALA A 39 13.23 5.23 3.25
C ALA A 39 12.14 4.16 3.09
N ALA A 40 11.93 3.32 4.12
CA ALA A 40 10.92 2.27 4.08
C ALA A 40 9.50 2.84 3.98
N VAL A 41 9.19 3.90 4.73
CA VAL A 41 7.89 4.59 4.67
C VAL A 41 7.65 5.16 3.26
N LYS A 42 8.66 5.79 2.67
CA LYS A 42 8.58 6.29 1.29
C LYS A 42 8.27 5.18 0.29
N ASP A 43 9.02 4.07 0.34
CA ASP A 43 8.81 2.94 -0.56
C ASP A 43 7.41 2.32 -0.40
N CYS A 44 6.93 2.22 0.84
CA CYS A 44 5.57 1.75 1.13
C CYS A 44 4.51 2.65 0.47
N ILE A 45 4.61 3.97 0.68
CA ILE A 45 3.64 4.92 0.14
C ILE A 45 3.64 4.88 -1.39
N ILE A 46 4.82 4.86 -2.02
CA ILE A 46 4.96 4.80 -3.48
C ILE A 46 4.28 3.55 -4.04
N GLN A 47 4.54 2.39 -3.46
CA GLN A 47 3.95 1.14 -3.93
C GLN A 47 2.44 1.12 -3.74
N MET A 48 1.95 1.61 -2.59
CA MET A 48 0.53 1.67 -2.30
C MET A 48 -0.19 2.65 -3.23
N LEU A 49 0.40 3.82 -3.53
CA LEU A 49 -0.13 4.76 -4.53
C LEU A 49 -0.25 4.12 -5.91
N ARG A 50 0.78 3.38 -6.35
CA ARG A 50 0.74 2.65 -7.61
C ARG A 50 -0.39 1.62 -7.59
N ASN A 51 -0.52 0.84 -6.52
CA ASN A 51 -1.60 -0.16 -6.41
C ASN A 51 -2.98 0.49 -6.45
N SER A 52 -3.20 1.60 -5.76
CA SER A 52 -4.46 2.33 -5.82
C SER A 52 -4.73 2.88 -7.22
N ALA A 53 -3.72 3.40 -7.91
CA ALA A 53 -3.88 3.91 -9.27
C ALA A 53 -4.10 2.79 -10.30
N VAL A 54 -3.47 1.62 -10.18
CA VAL A 54 -3.64 0.52 -11.14
C VAL A 54 -4.92 -0.28 -10.85
N HIS A 55 -5.13 -0.67 -9.60
CA HIS A 55 -6.16 -1.64 -9.21
C HIS A 55 -7.23 -1.11 -8.26
N GLY A 56 -6.89 -0.16 -7.39
CA GLY A 56 -7.80 0.30 -6.31
C GLY A 56 -8.90 1.24 -6.80
N ILE A 57 -8.53 2.47 -7.17
CA ILE A 57 -9.44 3.50 -7.66
C ILE A 57 -10.06 3.06 -8.99
N GLU A 58 -11.36 3.23 -9.15
CA GLU A 58 -12.07 2.95 -10.40
C GLU A 58 -12.00 4.15 -11.37
N THR A 59 -12.31 3.94 -12.65
CA THR A 59 -12.46 5.05 -13.60
C THR A 59 -13.66 5.94 -13.23
N PRO A 60 -13.71 7.21 -13.67
CA PRO A 60 -14.84 8.09 -13.38
C PRO A 60 -16.19 7.51 -13.82
N GLU A 61 -16.24 6.79 -14.95
CA GLU A 61 -17.43 6.10 -15.44
C GLU A 61 -17.88 4.99 -14.47
N ALA A 62 -16.94 4.14 -14.06
CA ALA A 62 -17.21 3.04 -13.13
C ALA A 62 -17.62 3.55 -11.74
N ARG A 63 -16.99 4.62 -11.23
CA ARG A 63 -17.38 5.25 -9.95
C ARG A 63 -18.81 5.80 -10.02
N ARG A 64 -19.16 6.49 -11.11
CA ARG A 64 -20.53 7.01 -11.32
C ARG A 64 -21.56 5.89 -11.38
N ALA A 65 -21.27 4.79 -12.08
CA ALA A 65 -22.15 3.62 -12.13
C ALA A 65 -22.37 2.99 -10.74
N LEU A 66 -21.37 3.08 -9.86
CA LEU A 66 -21.42 2.61 -8.47
C LEU A 66 -21.93 3.67 -7.49
N SER A 67 -22.39 4.84 -7.97
CA SER A 67 -22.81 5.98 -7.14
C SER A 67 -21.76 6.46 -6.14
N LYS A 68 -20.47 6.29 -6.48
CA LYS A 68 -19.33 6.76 -5.67
C LYS A 68 -18.96 8.19 -6.05
N GLN A 69 -18.43 8.92 -5.07
CA GLN A 69 -17.97 10.30 -5.28
C GLN A 69 -16.74 10.33 -6.20
N ASP A 70 -16.70 11.36 -7.04
CA ASP A 70 -15.56 11.74 -7.89
C ASP A 70 -15.06 13.13 -7.45
N PRO A 71 -13.74 13.36 -7.31
CA PRO A 71 -12.66 12.38 -7.44
C PRO A 71 -12.62 11.40 -6.25
N GLY A 72 -12.06 10.21 -6.49
CA GLY A 72 -11.72 9.29 -5.40
C GLY A 72 -10.67 9.86 -4.45
N VAL A 73 -10.49 9.21 -3.31
CA VAL A 73 -9.61 9.70 -2.24
C VAL A 73 -8.66 8.61 -1.81
N VAL A 74 -7.37 8.94 -1.87
CA VAL A 74 -6.30 8.20 -1.23
C VAL A 74 -5.82 9.01 -0.02
N ARG A 75 -5.80 8.39 1.16
CA ARG A 75 -5.34 8.99 2.42
C ARG A 75 -4.09 8.27 2.90
N VAL A 76 -3.09 9.04 3.30
CA VAL A 76 -1.87 8.57 3.94
C VAL A 76 -1.69 9.35 5.23
N GLU A 77 -1.70 8.63 6.35
CA GLU A 77 -1.54 9.20 7.67
C GLU A 77 -0.39 8.47 8.36
N PHE A 78 0.61 9.21 8.81
CA PHE A 78 1.62 8.71 9.72
C PHE A 78 1.39 9.33 11.09
N ARG A 79 1.44 8.52 12.15
CA ARG A 79 1.21 8.99 13.52
C ARG A 79 2.03 8.21 14.53
N LYS A 80 2.31 8.83 15.66
CA LYS A 80 2.81 8.13 16.84
C LYS A 80 1.70 7.30 17.48
N SER A 81 2.04 6.09 17.90
CA SER A 81 1.18 5.15 18.63
C SER A 81 1.79 4.87 20.01
N ALA A 82 1.03 4.26 20.92
CA ALA A 82 1.54 3.84 22.24
C ALA A 82 2.78 2.94 22.12
N ASP A 83 2.80 2.05 21.12
CA ASP A 83 3.85 1.05 20.92
C ASP A 83 4.94 1.45 19.90
N GLY A 84 4.90 2.69 19.40
CA GLY A 84 5.84 3.17 18.38
C GLY A 84 5.19 4.12 17.38
N PHE A 85 5.12 3.69 16.13
CA PHE A 85 4.61 4.48 15.02
C PHE A 85 3.66 3.66 14.16
N GLU A 86 2.71 4.34 13.52
CA GLU A 86 1.76 3.74 12.60
C GLU A 86 1.67 4.55 11.32
N LEU A 87 1.83 3.87 10.18
CA LEU A 87 1.50 4.38 8.85
C LEU A 87 0.19 3.71 8.39
N VAL A 88 -0.82 4.53 8.10
CA VAL A 88 -2.09 4.11 7.53
C VAL A 88 -2.18 4.64 6.11
N PHE A 89 -2.37 3.74 5.16
CA PHE A 89 -2.68 4.07 3.77
C PHE A 89 -4.06 3.53 3.44
N GLU A 90 -4.94 4.35 2.88
CA GLU A 90 -6.29 3.95 2.50
C GLU A 90 -6.71 4.57 1.17
N ASP A 91 -7.28 3.76 0.29
CA ASP A 91 -8.08 4.25 -0.83
C ASP A 91 -9.56 3.93 -0.62
N ASP A 92 -10.43 4.77 -1.18
CA ASP A 92 -11.88 4.54 -1.25
C ASP A 92 -12.29 3.84 -2.57
N GLY A 93 -11.43 2.98 -3.09
CA GLY A 93 -11.59 2.29 -4.37
C GLY A 93 -12.46 1.04 -4.30
N ALA A 94 -12.26 0.15 -5.27
CA ALA A 94 -13.03 -1.07 -5.46
C ALA A 94 -12.80 -2.11 -4.36
N GLY A 95 -11.86 -1.88 -3.44
CA GLY A 95 -11.41 -2.92 -2.51
C GLY A 95 -10.70 -4.07 -3.21
N ILE A 96 -10.32 -5.08 -2.45
CA ILE A 96 -9.70 -6.30 -2.98
C ILE A 96 -10.75 -7.41 -3.00
N SER A 97 -11.00 -7.98 -4.18
CA SER A 97 -11.83 -9.17 -4.33
C SER A 97 -11.04 -10.42 -3.92
N PRO A 98 -11.47 -11.17 -2.90
CA PRO A 98 -10.81 -12.41 -2.48
C PRO A 98 -10.81 -13.46 -3.59
N GLU A 99 -11.87 -13.51 -4.39
CA GLU A 99 -11.99 -14.43 -5.54
C GLU A 99 -10.98 -14.07 -6.63
N ALA A 100 -10.87 -12.78 -6.97
CA ALA A 100 -9.87 -12.31 -7.92
C ALA A 100 -8.45 -12.57 -7.42
N LEU A 101 -8.22 -12.45 -6.11
CA LEU A 101 -6.95 -12.72 -5.46
C LEU A 101 -6.58 -14.21 -5.53
N ARG A 102 -7.53 -15.12 -5.23
CA ARG A 102 -7.34 -16.58 -5.41
C ARG A 102 -7.02 -16.91 -6.87
N ALA A 103 -7.84 -16.44 -7.80
CA ALA A 103 -7.66 -16.70 -9.23
C ALA A 103 -6.31 -16.16 -9.74
N ALA A 104 -5.91 -14.97 -9.29
CA ALA A 104 -4.62 -14.36 -9.61
C ALA A 104 -3.43 -15.18 -9.07
N ALA A 105 -3.55 -15.76 -7.87
CA ALA A 105 -2.51 -16.58 -7.27
C ALA A 105 -2.37 -17.95 -7.98
N VAL A 106 -3.48 -18.58 -8.34
CA VAL A 106 -3.49 -19.84 -9.12
C VAL A 106 -2.92 -19.61 -10.52
N LYS A 107 -3.35 -18.55 -11.21
CA LYS A 107 -2.84 -18.19 -12.55
C LYS A 107 -1.32 -17.96 -12.55
N ARG A 108 -0.79 -17.43 -11.44
CA ARG A 108 0.65 -17.20 -11.22
C ARG A 108 1.38 -18.41 -10.65
N GLN A 109 0.72 -19.56 -10.49
CA GLN A 109 1.29 -20.79 -9.96
C GLN A 109 1.90 -20.64 -8.56
N LEU A 110 1.40 -19.69 -7.77
CA LEU A 110 1.85 -19.49 -6.38
C LEU A 110 1.20 -20.47 -5.42
N VAL A 111 -0.01 -20.94 -5.77
CA VAL A 111 -0.81 -21.92 -5.05
C VAL A 111 -1.47 -22.84 -6.06
N SER A 112 -1.76 -24.09 -5.68
CA SER A 112 -2.61 -24.95 -6.49
C SER A 112 -4.07 -24.50 -6.43
N SER A 113 -4.91 -24.94 -7.37
CA SER A 113 -6.36 -24.66 -7.30
C SER A 113 -7.02 -25.26 -6.06
N GLU A 114 -6.51 -26.41 -5.59
CA GLU A 114 -7.02 -27.10 -4.41
C GLU A 114 -6.63 -26.35 -3.12
N GLU A 115 -5.36 -25.96 -3.02
CA GLU A 115 -4.87 -25.13 -1.91
C GLU A 115 -5.66 -23.82 -1.87
N ALA A 116 -5.79 -23.16 -3.02
CA ALA A 116 -6.54 -21.92 -3.15
C ALA A 116 -8.01 -22.06 -2.79
N ALA A 117 -8.63 -23.23 -2.87
CA ALA A 117 -10.02 -23.44 -2.43
C ALA A 117 -10.12 -23.57 -0.89
N GLY A 118 -9.11 -24.15 -0.24
CA GLY A 118 -9.07 -24.38 1.20
C GLY A 118 -8.67 -23.17 2.05
N LEU A 119 -8.11 -22.10 1.45
CA LEU A 119 -7.69 -20.92 2.21
C LEU A 119 -8.88 -20.19 2.85
N ASP A 120 -8.74 -19.75 4.09
CA ASP A 120 -9.66 -18.78 4.69
C ASP A 120 -9.43 -17.36 4.14
N MET A 121 -10.29 -16.42 4.53
CA MET A 121 -10.18 -15.03 4.08
C MET A 121 -8.81 -14.42 4.41
N ARG A 122 -8.29 -14.68 5.61
CA ARG A 122 -7.03 -14.10 6.07
C ARG A 122 -5.86 -14.61 5.25
N ALA A 123 -5.82 -15.91 4.99
CA ALA A 123 -4.79 -16.56 4.21
C ALA A 123 -4.84 -16.13 2.74
N VAL A 124 -6.04 -15.94 2.17
CA VAL A 124 -6.19 -15.34 0.83
C VAL A 124 -5.62 -13.94 0.80
N MET A 125 -5.97 -13.07 1.75
CA MET A 125 -5.45 -11.71 1.79
C MET A 125 -3.93 -11.68 1.93
N SER A 126 -3.35 -12.63 2.66
CA SER A 126 -1.89 -12.77 2.79
C SER A 126 -1.18 -13.13 1.47
N LEU A 127 -1.89 -13.65 0.46
CA LEU A 127 -1.30 -13.97 -0.84
C LEU A 127 -0.68 -12.74 -1.52
N ILE A 128 -1.19 -11.54 -1.25
CA ILE A 128 -0.62 -10.30 -1.81
C ILE A 128 0.83 -10.07 -1.39
N PHE A 129 1.26 -10.63 -0.25
CA PHE A 129 2.62 -10.50 0.26
C PHE A 129 3.53 -11.65 -0.19
N ARG A 130 3.01 -12.66 -0.91
CA ARG A 130 3.83 -13.77 -1.38
C ARG A 130 4.80 -13.27 -2.45
N PRO A 131 6.09 -13.67 -2.39
CA PRO A 131 7.03 -13.40 -3.47
C PRO A 131 6.45 -13.87 -4.80
N GLY A 132 6.58 -13.04 -5.83
CA GLY A 132 6.04 -13.36 -7.15
C GLY A 132 4.58 -12.93 -7.38
N PHE A 133 3.83 -12.50 -6.34
CA PHE A 133 2.44 -12.07 -6.50
C PHE A 133 2.33 -10.76 -7.28
N SER A 134 3.10 -9.74 -6.88
CA SER A 134 3.12 -8.43 -7.53
C SER A 134 4.05 -8.36 -8.74
N THR A 135 4.20 -9.44 -9.50
CA THR A 135 5.17 -9.55 -10.61
C THR A 135 4.92 -8.56 -11.75
N GLN A 136 5.75 -7.50 -11.78
CA GLN A 136 6.48 -6.96 -12.94
C GLN A 136 5.73 -6.83 -14.28
N GLN A 137 4.62 -6.07 -14.36
CA GLN A 137 4.15 -5.60 -15.67
C GLN A 137 4.37 -4.10 -15.93
N ASP A 138 4.66 -3.29 -14.92
CA ASP A 138 4.98 -1.87 -15.11
C ASP A 138 6.40 -1.55 -14.66
N ILE A 139 7.39 -1.97 -15.46
CA ILE A 139 8.73 -1.38 -15.44
C ILE A 139 8.61 0.01 -16.09
N SER A 140 8.01 0.98 -15.40
CA SER A 140 8.12 2.39 -15.74
C SER A 140 9.38 2.97 -15.08
N MET A 141 10.51 2.76 -15.75
CA MET A 141 11.71 3.63 -15.86
C MET A 141 12.18 4.56 -14.70
N ASP A 142 12.12 4.22 -13.40
CA ASP A 142 12.80 5.10 -12.41
C ASP A 142 13.60 4.48 -11.25
N ALA A 143 13.62 3.16 -11.03
CA ALA A 143 14.63 2.57 -10.12
C ALA A 143 14.74 1.05 -10.25
N GLY A 144 15.96 0.54 -10.48
CA GLY A 144 16.30 -0.87 -10.69
C GLY A 144 16.17 -1.81 -9.48
N ARG A 145 15.02 -1.82 -8.79
CA ARG A 145 14.59 -2.94 -7.94
C ARG A 145 13.10 -3.14 -8.17
N GLY A 146 12.69 -4.34 -8.57
CA GLY A 146 11.26 -4.66 -8.73
C GLY A 146 10.53 -4.42 -7.42
N VAL A 147 9.75 -3.34 -7.31
CA VAL A 147 8.99 -3.03 -6.10
C VAL A 147 7.66 -3.79 -6.20
N GLY A 148 7.60 -4.89 -5.46
CA GLY A 148 6.39 -5.66 -5.21
C GLY A 148 5.94 -5.50 -3.77
N MET A 149 4.71 -5.92 -3.47
CA MET A 149 4.20 -5.92 -2.11
C MET A 149 4.99 -6.88 -1.19
N ASP A 150 5.69 -7.86 -1.75
CA ASP A 150 6.65 -8.73 -1.06
C ASP A 150 7.93 -7.99 -0.64
N VAL A 151 8.44 -7.07 -1.47
CA VAL A 151 9.59 -6.21 -1.14
C VAL A 151 9.21 -5.21 -0.05
N VAL A 152 8.02 -4.61 -0.17
CA VAL A 152 7.47 -3.73 0.88
C VAL A 152 7.37 -4.48 2.21
N ALA A 153 6.78 -5.68 2.21
CA ALA A 153 6.64 -6.48 3.41
C ALA A 153 8.01 -6.83 4.03
N LYS A 154 8.99 -7.25 3.22
CA LYS A 154 10.37 -7.54 3.68
C LYS A 154 11.02 -6.32 4.33
N SER A 155 10.91 -5.14 3.72
CA SER A 155 11.45 -3.89 4.27
C SER A 155 10.81 -3.55 5.62
N VAL A 156 9.49 -3.71 5.75
CA VAL A 156 8.78 -3.50 7.02
C VAL A 156 9.24 -4.50 8.09
N TYR A 157 9.34 -5.78 7.76
CA TYR A 157 9.75 -6.83 8.70
C TYR A 157 11.21 -6.67 9.15
N ALA A 158 12.10 -6.22 8.26
CA ALA A 158 13.50 -5.94 8.61
C ALA A 158 13.64 -4.84 9.67
N LEU A 159 12.66 -3.93 9.78
CA LEU A 159 12.58 -2.89 10.79
C LEU A 159 11.89 -3.34 12.08
N GLY A 160 11.56 -4.64 12.21
CA GLY A 160 10.76 -5.17 13.32
C GLY A 160 9.28 -4.76 13.26
N GLY A 161 8.83 -4.23 12.12
CA GLY A 161 7.46 -3.79 11.91
C GLY A 161 6.50 -4.92 11.56
N LYS A 162 5.22 -4.57 11.41
CA LYS A 162 4.14 -5.45 10.98
C LYS A 162 3.30 -4.74 9.92
N ILE A 163 2.84 -5.48 8.93
CA ILE A 163 1.91 -4.99 7.91
C ILE A 163 0.59 -5.76 8.00
N ALA A 164 -0.52 -5.05 7.92
CA ALA A 164 -1.85 -5.60 7.91
C ALA A 164 -2.66 -4.98 6.76
N VAL A 165 -3.56 -5.77 6.18
CA VAL A 165 -4.53 -5.31 5.20
C VAL A 165 -5.94 -5.53 5.71
N SER A 166 -6.76 -4.51 5.51
CA SER A 166 -8.21 -4.55 5.70
C SER A 166 -8.87 -3.98 4.45
N THR A 167 -9.94 -4.60 3.99
CA THR A 167 -10.61 -4.19 2.76
C THR A 167 -12.09 -4.53 2.84
N HIS A 168 -12.89 -3.78 2.09
CA HIS A 168 -14.27 -4.14 1.82
C HIS A 168 -14.53 -3.95 0.32
N PRO A 169 -14.93 -5.03 -0.40
CA PRO A 169 -15.24 -4.94 -1.82
C PRO A 169 -16.23 -3.82 -2.14
N GLY A 170 -15.94 -3.05 -3.19
CA GLY A 170 -16.67 -1.87 -3.62
C GLY A 170 -16.45 -0.61 -2.77
N LYS A 171 -15.76 -0.69 -1.62
CA LYS A 171 -15.65 0.44 -0.68
C LYS A 171 -14.23 0.95 -0.44
N PHE A 172 -13.31 0.10 0.02
CA PHE A 172 -11.98 0.56 0.39
C PHE A 172 -10.93 -0.55 0.45
N THR A 173 -9.67 -0.15 0.31
CA THR A 173 -8.50 -0.93 0.73
C THR A 173 -7.68 -0.11 1.71
N ARG A 174 -7.32 -0.69 2.84
CA ARG A 174 -6.52 -0.04 3.88
C ARG A 174 -5.36 -0.93 4.30
N PHE A 175 -4.14 -0.40 4.15
CA PHE A 175 -2.92 -0.95 4.69
C PHE A 175 -2.58 -0.25 6.01
N ARG A 176 -2.21 -1.02 7.02
CA ARG A 176 -1.64 -0.51 8.28
C ARG A 176 -0.27 -1.09 8.47
N ILE A 177 0.71 -0.23 8.66
CA ILE A 177 2.09 -0.60 8.99
C ILE A 177 2.38 -0.09 10.38
N ALA A 178 2.61 -1.02 11.31
CA ALA A 178 3.10 -0.72 12.64
C ALA A 178 4.62 -0.83 12.65
N LEU A 179 5.30 0.20 13.13
CA LEU A 179 6.76 0.25 13.32
C LEU A 179 7.05 0.39 14.81
N PRO A 180 8.04 -0.34 15.35
CA PRO A 180 8.35 -0.27 16.77
C PRO A 180 8.82 1.13 17.17
N ALA A 181 8.70 1.45 18.45
CA ALA A 181 9.35 2.63 19.00
C ALA A 181 10.87 2.51 18.78
N LEU A 182 11.51 3.59 18.35
CA LEU A 182 12.96 3.66 18.35
C LEU A 182 13.43 3.71 19.80
N ALA A 183 14.42 2.88 20.14
CA ALA A 183 15.10 3.03 21.41
C ALA A 183 15.63 4.46 21.50
N ALA A 184 15.33 5.16 22.60
CA ALA A 184 16.00 6.42 22.88
C ALA A 184 17.50 6.12 22.86
N ALA A 185 18.24 6.76 21.96
CA ALA A 185 19.69 6.75 22.06
C ALA A 185 20.00 7.24 23.48
N ASN A 186 20.59 6.38 24.30
CA ASN A 186 21.13 6.79 25.59
C ASN A 186 22.14 7.90 25.29
N SER A 187 21.73 9.15 25.43
CA SER A 187 22.65 10.24 25.74
C SER A 187 23.07 10.04 27.20
N ALA A 188 23.83 8.98 27.45
CA ALA A 188 24.62 8.88 28.66
C ALA A 188 25.82 9.81 28.47
N VAL A 189 25.59 11.08 28.83
CA VAL A 189 26.66 11.92 29.34
C VAL A 189 26.93 11.42 30.75
N ALA A 190 28.04 10.72 30.91
CA ALA A 190 28.79 10.62 32.16
C ALA A 190 30.24 10.25 31.82
#